data_AF-A0A1F7VGM4-F1
#
_entry.id   AF-A0A1F7VGM4-F1
#
_cell.length_a   1.000
_cell.length_b   1.000
_cell.length_c   1.000
_cell.angle_alpha   90.00
_cell.angle_beta   90.00
_cell.angle_gamma   90.00
#
_symmetry.space_group_name_H-M   'P 1'
#
loop_
_entity.id
_entity.type
_entity.pdbx_description
1 polymer ?
#
loop_
_entity_poly.entity_id
_entity_poly.type
_entity_poly.pdbx_seq_one_letter_code
_entity_poly.pdbx_strand_id
1 'polypeptide(L)'
;MTKRLVFLSLTTLLFAAPALAATVYSHVVVSSNASIASGGTGAPDDAYAEVTQDNGYLEFGFPVTTTSDIRKVYVYEDPDPVLANRPWIKIEFMNVASVVRTSWQRVDGTTPAGNLSTYIGDDPFDRVRFTKLSGDPLRMDSVWLVDGPVETSPDPIVPSPMPEDTSDTHTGQPAPDTETEHTSSYPRLVKLEDDGDPNTQHDTAVYAVDPDDGKRRPFFNETIYFSWFTDFSRVEILTPETMAAIPLGKPMWMHHGTWLVKVQSTNDVHAVERGGVLRRLDSETTAAALYGSNWAMRVRDLSPTDWPHYSQGEVVDPNVYPDDTIVRDASLVTWHVRNGVRRQIPHDDLAYHGVQEAHVLSSTNANDLSPYLIGAMYDRLDNFGWFDY
;
A
#
# COMPACT_ATOMS: atom_id res chain seq x y z
N MET A 1 -45.77 -17.65 -60.47
CA MET A 1 -45.37 -16.49 -59.65
C MET A 1 -45.44 -16.90 -58.19
N THR A 2 -44.33 -17.38 -57.64
CA THR A 2 -44.28 -17.99 -56.30
C THR A 2 -43.30 -17.18 -55.48
N LYS A 3 -43.79 -16.35 -54.55
CA LYS A 3 -42.98 -15.51 -53.66
C LYS A 3 -42.36 -16.40 -52.59
N ARG A 4 -41.02 -16.46 -52.54
CA ARG A 4 -40.27 -17.05 -51.43
C ARG A 4 -40.08 -15.99 -50.34
N LEU A 5 -40.57 -16.31 -49.14
CA LEU A 5 -40.35 -15.56 -47.91
C LEU A 5 -38.96 -15.95 -47.37
N VAL A 6 -38.06 -14.98 -47.19
CA VAL A 6 -36.75 -15.19 -46.57
C VAL A 6 -36.85 -14.71 -45.11
N PHE A 7 -36.70 -15.63 -44.16
CA PHE A 7 -36.56 -15.32 -42.74
C PHE A 7 -35.14 -14.81 -42.48
N LEU A 8 -35.02 -13.57 -42.00
CA LEU A 8 -33.75 -12.98 -41.55
C LEU A 8 -33.58 -13.34 -40.07
N SER A 9 -32.67 -14.27 -39.77
CA SER A 9 -32.23 -14.57 -38.40
C SER A 9 -31.25 -13.48 -37.96
N LEU A 10 -31.65 -12.67 -36.99
CA LEU A 10 -30.79 -11.67 -36.37
C LEU A 10 -30.05 -12.33 -35.20
N THR A 11 -28.83 -12.80 -35.46
CA THR A 11 -27.93 -13.32 -34.42
C THR A 11 -27.23 -12.13 -33.77
N THR A 12 -27.66 -11.76 -32.56
CA THR A 12 -26.99 -10.73 -31.75
C THR A 12 -25.64 -11.28 -31.27
N LEU A 13 -24.55 -10.88 -31.94
CA LEU A 13 -23.19 -11.12 -31.47
C LEU A 13 -22.97 -10.19 -30.26
N LEU A 14 -23.04 -10.71 -29.03
CA LEU A 14 -22.48 -10.00 -27.88
C LEU A 14 -20.96 -9.98 -28.08
N PHE A 15 -20.42 -8.85 -28.52
CA PHE A 15 -19.01 -8.57 -28.29
C PHE A 15 -18.86 -8.35 -26.78
N ALA A 16 -18.15 -9.26 -26.11
CA ALA A 16 -17.58 -8.96 -24.81
C ALA A 16 -16.72 -7.70 -25.01
N ALA A 17 -17.06 -6.61 -24.31
CA ALA A 17 -16.14 -5.50 -24.19
C ALA A 17 -14.83 -6.08 -23.62
N PRO A 18 -13.66 -5.79 -24.22
CA PRO A 18 -12.41 -6.16 -23.57
C PRO A 18 -12.42 -5.51 -22.20
N ALA A 19 -12.31 -6.33 -21.15
CA ALA A 19 -12.01 -5.83 -19.83
C ALA A 19 -10.75 -4.95 -19.97
N LEU A 20 -10.83 -3.69 -19.56
CA LEU A 20 -9.66 -2.83 -19.48
C LEU A 20 -8.67 -3.54 -18.55
N ALA A 21 -7.58 -4.05 -19.12
CA ALA A 21 -6.52 -4.71 -18.38
C ALA A 21 -5.94 -3.69 -17.38
N ALA A 22 -5.98 -4.03 -16.10
CA ALA A 22 -5.45 -3.19 -15.04
C ALA A 22 -3.93 -3.03 -15.27
N THR A 23 -3.47 -1.79 -15.43
CA THR A 23 -2.04 -1.51 -15.53
C THR A 23 -1.40 -1.78 -14.17
N VAL A 24 -0.52 -2.79 -14.09
CA VAL A 24 0.15 -3.17 -12.84
C VAL A 24 1.43 -2.35 -12.70
N TYR A 25 1.32 -1.22 -12.00
CA TYR A 25 2.46 -0.41 -11.63
C TYR A 25 3.29 -1.10 -10.55
N SER A 26 4.60 -0.92 -10.63
CA SER A 26 5.59 -1.39 -9.65
C SER A 26 6.16 -0.22 -8.89
N HIS A 27 6.56 -0.47 -7.65
CA HIS A 27 7.09 0.55 -6.74
C HIS A 27 8.47 0.12 -6.23
N VAL A 28 9.30 1.08 -5.80
CA VAL A 28 10.66 0.79 -5.33
C VAL A 28 10.63 0.08 -3.98
N VAL A 29 10.98 -1.20 -3.99
CA VAL A 29 11.08 -2.14 -2.87
C VAL A 29 12.40 -2.00 -2.12
N VAL A 30 13.50 -1.69 -2.82
CA VAL A 30 14.84 -1.50 -2.23
C VAL A 30 15.56 -0.41 -2.99
N SER A 31 16.23 0.51 -2.29
CA SER A 31 17.07 1.52 -2.92
C SER A 31 18.42 1.66 -2.24
N SER A 32 19.39 2.19 -2.98
CA SER A 32 20.70 2.56 -2.47
C SER A 32 21.12 3.88 -3.11
N ASN A 33 21.57 4.83 -2.28
CA ASN A 33 21.94 6.18 -2.70
C ASN A 33 20.85 6.87 -3.54
N ALA A 34 19.60 6.67 -3.15
CA ALA A 34 18.42 7.24 -3.79
C ALA A 34 17.68 8.19 -2.85
N SER A 35 17.19 9.31 -3.38
CA SER A 35 16.17 10.15 -2.76
C SER A 35 14.84 9.90 -3.47
N ILE A 36 13.80 9.57 -2.71
CA ILE A 36 12.47 9.29 -3.24
C ILE A 36 11.56 10.44 -2.84
N ALA A 37 11.07 11.23 -3.80
CA ALA A 37 10.05 12.24 -3.53
C ALA A 37 8.76 11.55 -3.06
N SER A 38 7.95 12.22 -2.24
CA SER A 38 6.62 11.70 -1.87
C SER A 38 5.82 11.43 -3.15
N GLY A 39 5.33 10.21 -3.34
CA GLY A 39 4.68 9.76 -4.59
C GLY A 39 5.63 9.28 -5.71
N GLY A 40 6.93 9.53 -5.63
CA GLY A 40 7.87 9.45 -6.76
C GLY A 40 8.25 8.06 -7.27
N THR A 41 7.54 7.01 -6.88
CA THR A 41 7.66 5.70 -7.50
C THR A 41 6.27 5.08 -7.53
N GLY A 42 5.58 5.11 -8.67
CA GLY A 42 4.22 4.61 -8.77
C GLY A 42 3.58 4.70 -10.15
N ALA A 43 2.41 5.32 -10.24
CA ALA A 43 1.77 5.65 -11.51
C ALA A 43 2.45 6.89 -12.12
N PRO A 44 2.46 7.06 -13.46
CA PRO A 44 3.01 8.26 -14.12
C PRO A 44 2.37 9.54 -13.58
N ASP A 45 3.09 10.26 -12.71
CA ASP A 45 2.60 11.45 -12.00
C ASP A 45 3.63 12.58 -11.93
N ASP A 46 4.75 12.45 -12.67
CA ASP A 46 5.90 13.36 -12.70
C ASP A 46 6.66 13.50 -11.37
N ALA A 47 6.23 12.82 -10.30
CA ALA A 47 7.05 12.63 -9.11
C ALA A 47 8.05 11.51 -9.39
N TYR A 48 9.29 11.66 -8.92
CA TYR A 48 10.34 10.70 -9.25
C TYR A 48 11.24 10.33 -8.06
N ALA A 49 11.77 9.12 -8.11
CA ALA A 49 12.93 8.69 -7.35
C ALA A 49 14.20 9.06 -8.10
N GLU A 50 15.12 9.71 -7.41
CA GLU A 50 16.39 10.15 -7.94
C GLU A 50 17.55 9.36 -7.34
N VAL A 51 18.42 8.84 -8.19
CA VAL A 51 19.71 8.24 -7.82
C VAL A 51 20.81 9.12 -8.38
N THR A 52 21.57 9.76 -7.51
CA THR A 52 22.64 10.68 -7.91
C THR A 52 23.99 9.98 -8.03
N GLN A 53 24.26 9.00 -7.17
CA GLN A 53 25.56 8.31 -7.12
C GLN A 53 25.64 7.14 -8.09
N ASP A 54 26.81 6.96 -8.70
CA ASP A 54 27.11 5.76 -9.49
C ASP A 54 27.09 4.51 -8.61
N ASN A 55 26.58 3.42 -9.16
CA ASN A 55 26.20 2.18 -8.47
C ASN A 55 25.06 2.29 -7.44
N GLY A 56 24.43 3.47 -7.30
CA GLY A 56 23.13 3.56 -6.65
C GLY A 56 22.05 2.87 -7.47
N TYR A 57 20.98 2.40 -6.83
CA TYR A 57 19.95 1.63 -7.51
C TYR A 57 18.53 1.85 -6.96
N LEU A 58 17.55 1.54 -7.80
CA LEU A 58 16.13 1.42 -7.50
C LEU A 58 15.67 0.02 -7.90
N GLU A 59 15.12 -0.76 -6.97
CA GLU A 59 14.55 -2.09 -7.22
C GLU A 59 13.04 -2.03 -7.12
N PHE A 60 12.35 -2.37 -8.20
CA PHE A 60 10.89 -2.39 -8.31
C PHE A 60 10.35 -3.81 -8.18
N GLY A 61 9.24 -3.98 -7.46
CA GLY A 61 8.58 -5.27 -7.26
C GLY A 61 7.20 -5.35 -7.90
N PHE A 62 6.86 -6.55 -8.37
CA PHE A 62 5.57 -6.86 -8.98
C PHE A 62 4.80 -7.86 -8.11
N PRO A 63 3.45 -7.75 -8.05
CA PRO A 63 2.61 -8.63 -7.22
C PRO A 63 2.47 -10.05 -7.80
N VAL A 64 2.97 -10.27 -9.02
CA VAL A 64 2.93 -11.55 -9.73
C VAL A 64 4.27 -11.83 -10.38
N THR A 65 4.68 -13.11 -10.39
CA THR A 65 5.75 -13.55 -11.27
C THR A 65 5.25 -13.53 -12.71
N THR A 66 6.01 -12.93 -13.62
CA THR A 66 5.57 -12.71 -15.00
C THR A 66 6.70 -12.87 -16.01
N THR A 67 6.32 -13.07 -17.27
CA THR A 67 7.20 -12.97 -18.45
C THR A 67 6.80 -11.76 -19.33
N SER A 68 5.89 -10.93 -18.86
CA SER A 68 5.42 -9.72 -19.55
C SER A 68 6.53 -8.68 -19.67
N ASP A 69 6.55 -7.93 -20.77
CA ASP A 69 7.46 -6.80 -20.94
C ASP A 69 7.17 -5.69 -19.91
N ILE A 70 8.18 -4.86 -19.63
CA ILE A 70 8.04 -3.68 -18.76
C ILE A 70 8.01 -2.38 -19.57
N ARG A 71 7.21 -1.43 -19.10
CA ARG A 71 7.31 0.00 -19.44
C ARG A 71 7.81 0.79 -18.25
N LYS A 72 8.35 1.97 -18.55
CA LYS A 72 8.96 2.86 -17.57
C LYS A 72 8.91 4.30 -18.05
N VAL A 73 8.83 5.23 -17.11
CA VAL A 73 8.89 6.68 -17.32
C VAL A 73 10.07 7.24 -16.53
N TYR A 74 10.92 7.97 -17.24
CA TYR A 74 12.00 8.72 -16.64
C TYR A 74 11.66 10.20 -16.67
N VAL A 75 11.94 10.91 -15.59
CA VAL A 75 11.71 12.34 -15.49
C VAL A 75 13.03 13.08 -15.68
N TYR A 76 13.07 13.97 -16.67
CA TYR A 76 14.22 14.85 -16.87
C TYR A 76 13.74 16.29 -16.91
N GLU A 77 14.41 17.14 -16.13
CA GLU A 77 14.05 18.55 -15.96
C GLU A 77 14.49 19.40 -17.16
N ASP A 78 15.40 18.89 -17.99
CA ASP A 78 15.91 19.57 -19.18
C ASP A 78 15.51 18.81 -20.46
N PRO A 79 14.83 19.46 -21.43
CA PRO A 79 14.56 18.90 -22.76
C PRO A 79 15.82 18.83 -23.66
N ASP A 80 17.02 19.06 -23.14
CA ASP A 80 18.27 19.10 -23.91
C ASP A 80 18.41 17.90 -24.90
N PRO A 81 18.55 18.15 -26.22
CA PRO A 81 18.79 17.12 -27.22
C PRO A 81 20.16 16.43 -27.09
N VAL A 82 21.06 16.91 -26.22
CA VAL A 82 22.35 16.28 -25.95
C VAL A 82 22.13 15.01 -25.11
N LEU A 83 21.89 13.89 -25.79
CA LEU A 83 21.88 12.54 -25.20
C LEU A 83 23.17 12.19 -24.43
N ALA A 84 24.23 12.99 -24.58
CA ALA A 84 25.59 12.70 -24.14
C ALA A 84 25.68 12.41 -22.62
N ASN A 85 24.99 13.18 -21.78
CA ASN A 85 25.12 13.08 -20.32
C ASN A 85 24.11 12.14 -19.65
N ARG A 86 23.16 11.59 -20.40
CA ARG A 86 22.11 10.75 -19.83
C ARG A 86 22.66 9.48 -19.17
N PRO A 87 22.02 9.00 -18.09
CA PRO A 87 22.59 7.94 -17.32
C PRO A 87 22.69 6.65 -18.14
N TRP A 88 23.84 6.00 -18.01
CA TRP A 88 23.93 4.57 -18.30
C TRP A 88 23.33 3.81 -17.14
N ILE A 89 22.44 2.87 -17.45
CA ILE A 89 21.79 2.04 -16.46
C ILE A 89 22.02 0.56 -16.73
N LYS A 90 22.23 -0.19 -15.66
CA LYS A 90 22.14 -1.65 -15.64
C LYS A 90 20.77 -2.05 -15.10
N ILE A 91 20.07 -2.90 -15.84
CA ILE A 91 18.74 -3.40 -15.51
C ILE A 91 18.87 -4.88 -15.19
N GLU A 92 18.48 -5.29 -13.98
CA GLU A 92 18.50 -6.69 -13.54
C GLU A 92 17.09 -7.17 -13.27
N PHE A 93 16.66 -8.21 -14.00
CA PHE A 93 15.42 -8.93 -13.72
C PHE A 93 15.73 -10.03 -12.73
N MET A 94 14.92 -10.12 -11.69
CA MET A 94 15.14 -11.02 -10.57
C MET A 94 13.90 -11.87 -10.33
N ASN A 95 14.14 -13.09 -9.87
CA ASN A 95 13.11 -14.01 -9.40
C ASN A 95 13.61 -14.64 -8.11
N VAL A 96 12.89 -14.45 -7.01
CA VAL A 96 13.41 -14.76 -5.68
C VAL A 96 14.81 -14.12 -5.53
N ALA A 97 15.82 -14.80 -4.99
CA ALA A 97 17.14 -14.23 -4.75
C ALA A 97 18.06 -14.17 -5.98
N SER A 98 17.60 -14.62 -7.15
CA SER A 98 18.46 -14.82 -8.32
C SER A 98 18.22 -13.74 -9.38
N VAL A 99 19.30 -13.20 -9.93
CA VAL A 99 19.25 -12.42 -11.18
C VAL A 99 19.06 -13.40 -12.32
N VAL A 100 17.90 -13.35 -12.96
CA VAL A 100 17.57 -14.21 -14.11
C VAL A 100 18.07 -13.60 -15.42
N ARG A 101 18.15 -12.26 -15.49
CA ARG A 101 18.60 -11.55 -16.68
C ARG A 101 19.20 -10.19 -16.36
N THR A 102 20.18 -9.78 -17.17
CA THR A 102 20.77 -8.44 -17.10
C THR A 102 20.75 -7.78 -18.46
N SER A 103 20.38 -6.50 -18.50
CA SER A 103 20.41 -5.64 -19.66
C SER A 103 21.13 -4.33 -19.33
N TRP A 104 21.65 -3.65 -20.35
CA TRP A 104 22.30 -2.35 -20.23
C TRP A 104 21.66 -1.41 -21.22
N GLN A 105 21.36 -0.21 -20.75
CA GLN A 105 20.66 0.76 -21.57
C GLN A 105 21.15 2.16 -21.27
N ARG A 106 21.12 3.00 -22.30
CA ARG A 106 21.12 4.44 -22.12
C ARG A 106 19.67 4.91 -22.02
N VAL A 107 19.40 5.84 -21.11
CA VAL A 107 18.06 6.40 -21.02
C VAL A 107 17.83 7.40 -22.17
N ASP A 108 17.16 6.97 -23.23
CA ASP A 108 16.87 7.80 -24.41
C ASP A 108 15.38 8.20 -24.45
N GLY A 109 15.04 9.46 -24.77
CA GLY A 109 13.64 9.92 -24.86
C GLY A 109 13.45 11.44 -24.80
N THR A 110 12.45 11.98 -25.47
CA THR A 110 12.06 13.40 -25.37
C THR A 110 11.09 13.60 -24.20
N THR A 111 11.24 14.71 -23.47
CA THR A 111 10.28 15.19 -22.47
C THR A 111 8.83 15.18 -22.99
N PRO A 112 7.82 14.90 -22.14
CA PRO A 112 7.94 14.59 -20.71
C PRO A 112 8.02 13.08 -20.41
N ALA A 113 7.79 12.20 -21.39
CA ALA A 113 7.71 10.76 -21.15
C ALA A 113 8.35 9.94 -22.27
N GLY A 114 9.61 9.55 -22.07
CA GLY A 114 10.30 8.59 -22.94
C GLY A 114 9.82 7.17 -22.66
N ASN A 115 8.78 6.71 -23.37
CA ASN A 115 8.32 5.31 -23.34
C ASN A 115 9.42 4.39 -23.87
N LEU A 116 10.06 3.61 -22.99
CA LEU A 116 11.08 2.68 -23.45
C LEU A 116 10.78 1.25 -22.99
N SER A 117 10.17 0.50 -23.90
CA SER A 117 9.90 -0.93 -23.75
C SER A 117 11.22 -1.70 -23.76
N THR A 118 11.47 -2.51 -22.74
CA THR A 118 12.58 -3.48 -22.74
C THR A 118 11.98 -4.85 -23.01
N TYR A 119 12.34 -5.49 -24.12
CA TYR A 119 11.93 -6.86 -24.44
C TYR A 119 12.67 -7.87 -23.54
N ILE A 120 11.93 -8.71 -22.83
CA ILE A 120 12.46 -9.50 -21.70
C ILE A 120 12.75 -10.96 -22.07
N GLY A 121 12.11 -11.51 -23.11
CA GLY A 121 12.17 -12.95 -23.41
C GLY A 121 11.34 -13.78 -22.42
N ASP A 122 11.51 -15.11 -22.41
CA ASP A 122 10.62 -16.05 -21.68
C ASP A 122 11.02 -16.32 -20.21
N ASP A 123 11.97 -15.57 -19.64
CA ASP A 123 12.44 -15.80 -18.27
C ASP A 123 11.50 -15.16 -17.23
N PRO A 124 10.92 -15.93 -16.29
CA PRO A 124 9.99 -15.38 -15.30
C PRO A 124 10.71 -14.52 -14.27
N PHE A 125 10.17 -13.34 -13.95
CA PHE A 125 10.68 -12.41 -12.95
C PHE A 125 9.57 -11.88 -12.03
N ASP A 126 9.93 -11.47 -10.82
CA ASP A 126 9.05 -10.81 -9.85
C ASP A 126 9.55 -9.40 -9.47
N ARG A 127 10.80 -9.07 -9.83
CA ARG A 127 11.45 -7.80 -9.49
C ARG A 127 12.39 -7.32 -10.57
N VAL A 128 12.58 -5.99 -10.63
CA VAL A 128 13.48 -5.34 -11.58
C VAL A 128 14.31 -4.27 -10.89
N ARG A 129 15.64 -4.37 -10.96
CA ARG A 129 16.57 -3.37 -10.41
C ARG A 129 17.18 -2.51 -11.50
N PHE A 130 17.11 -1.20 -11.34
CA PHE A 130 17.79 -0.20 -12.16
C PHE A 130 18.96 0.37 -11.38
N THR A 131 20.18 0.12 -11.83
CA THR A 131 21.41 0.62 -11.23
C THR A 131 21.98 1.72 -12.12
N LYS A 132 22.19 2.91 -11.56
CA LYS A 132 22.92 4.00 -12.24
C LYS A 132 24.39 3.61 -12.35
N LEU A 133 24.99 3.74 -13.53
CA LEU A 133 26.40 3.42 -13.77
C LEU A 133 27.27 4.67 -13.94
N SER A 134 26.76 5.66 -14.66
CA SER A 134 27.44 6.92 -14.95
C SER A 134 26.44 7.95 -15.50
N GLY A 135 26.86 9.20 -15.66
CA GLY A 135 26.04 10.28 -16.23
C GLY A 135 25.17 11.01 -15.20
N ASP A 136 24.13 11.68 -15.69
CA ASP A 136 23.15 12.46 -14.92
C ASP A 136 22.39 11.60 -13.90
N PRO A 137 21.78 12.20 -12.87
CA PRO A 137 20.93 11.47 -11.94
C PRO A 137 19.91 10.59 -12.67
N LEU A 138 19.78 9.36 -12.21
CA LEU A 138 18.71 8.47 -12.66
C LEU A 138 17.44 8.89 -11.94
N ARG A 139 16.51 9.47 -12.68
CA ARG A 139 15.19 9.89 -12.18
C ARG A 139 14.13 8.99 -12.78
N MET A 140 13.50 8.20 -11.94
CA MET A 140 12.47 7.24 -12.35
C MET A 140 11.16 7.62 -11.68
N ASP A 141 10.13 7.82 -12.47
CA ASP A 141 8.76 8.09 -12.00
C ASP A 141 8.03 6.75 -11.82
N SER A 142 7.89 5.99 -12.90
CA SER A 142 7.02 4.80 -12.89
C SER A 142 7.60 3.66 -13.69
N VAL A 143 7.26 2.43 -13.28
CA VAL A 143 7.61 1.19 -13.96
C VAL A 143 6.39 0.25 -13.88
N TRP A 144 5.95 -0.38 -14.98
CA TRP A 144 4.76 -1.25 -14.98
C TRP A 144 4.83 -2.38 -16.00
N LEU A 145 3.97 -3.40 -15.84
CA LEU A 145 3.84 -4.54 -16.76
C LEU A 145 2.96 -4.20 -17.99
N VAL A 146 3.32 -4.72 -19.15
CA VAL A 146 2.55 -4.59 -20.39
C VAL A 146 1.94 -5.94 -20.79
N ASP A 147 0.64 -5.96 -21.06
CA ASP A 147 -0.03 -7.14 -21.64
C ASP A 147 -0.09 -7.04 -23.18
N GLY A 148 0.58 -7.97 -23.88
CA GLY A 148 0.49 -8.16 -25.34
C GLY A 148 1.79 -7.92 -26.12
N PRO A 149 1.89 -8.39 -27.38
CA PRO A 149 3.11 -8.30 -28.18
C PRO A 149 3.44 -6.84 -28.52
N VAL A 150 4.66 -6.42 -28.19
CA VAL A 150 5.19 -5.09 -28.54
C VAL A 150 5.40 -5.00 -30.05
N GLU A 151 4.86 -3.96 -30.70
CA GLU A 151 5.29 -3.60 -32.06
C GLU A 151 6.77 -3.22 -32.00
N THR A 152 7.63 -4.06 -32.58
CA THR A 152 9.05 -3.81 -32.71
C THR A 152 9.27 -2.70 -33.73
N SER A 153 9.71 -1.52 -33.27
CA SER A 153 10.38 -0.57 -34.17
C SER A 153 11.77 -1.14 -34.49
N PRO A 154 12.13 -1.37 -35.75
CA PRO A 154 13.46 -1.83 -36.10
C PRO A 154 14.39 -0.61 -36.12
N ASP A 155 15.41 -0.60 -35.26
CA ASP A 155 16.79 -0.38 -35.70
C ASP A 155 17.77 -0.49 -34.52
N PRO A 156 18.91 -1.21 -34.67
CA PRO A 156 19.95 -1.27 -33.65
C PRO A 156 20.92 -0.09 -33.81
N ILE A 157 21.02 0.79 -32.82
CA ILE A 157 21.99 1.90 -32.84
C ILE A 157 23.30 1.48 -32.12
N VAL A 158 24.39 1.54 -32.88
CA VAL A 158 25.80 1.33 -32.49
C VAL A 158 26.27 2.47 -31.55
N PRO A 159 27.11 2.22 -30.52
CA PRO A 159 27.55 3.27 -29.61
C PRO A 159 28.61 4.17 -30.25
N SER A 160 28.49 5.49 -30.07
CA SER A 160 29.55 6.47 -30.38
C SER A 160 29.67 7.52 -29.27
N PRO A 161 30.88 8.10 -29.08
CA PRO A 161 31.28 8.76 -27.83
C PRO A 161 30.85 10.23 -27.75
N MET A 162 30.86 10.72 -26.50
CA MET A 162 30.29 11.97 -26.00
C MET A 162 31.18 13.21 -26.22
N PRO A 163 30.59 14.40 -26.51
CA PRO A 163 31.23 15.70 -26.30
C PRO A 163 30.48 16.61 -25.30
N GLU A 164 31.25 17.57 -24.76
CA GLU A 164 30.98 18.48 -23.63
C GLU A 164 30.07 19.69 -23.94
N ASP A 165 29.26 20.04 -22.92
CA ASP A 165 28.86 21.34 -22.34
C ASP A 165 28.51 22.55 -23.24
N THR A 166 27.29 23.09 -23.08
CA THR A 166 27.06 24.49 -22.62
C THR A 166 25.57 24.87 -22.47
N SER A 167 25.21 25.23 -21.23
CA SER A 167 24.20 26.19 -20.72
C SER A 167 23.26 26.96 -21.67
N ASP A 168 21.94 26.97 -21.40
CA ASP A 168 21.18 28.12 -20.81
C ASP A 168 19.65 28.17 -21.15
N THR A 169 18.84 28.04 -20.10
CA THR A 169 17.64 28.82 -19.70
C THR A 169 16.36 28.96 -20.56
N HIS A 170 15.21 28.66 -19.90
CA HIS A 170 14.03 29.55 -19.62
C HIS A 170 12.61 28.98 -19.87
N THR A 171 11.92 28.67 -18.75
CA THR A 171 10.56 29.07 -18.29
C THR A 171 9.29 28.83 -19.12
N GLY A 172 8.28 28.22 -18.47
CA GLY A 172 6.87 28.56 -18.64
C GLY A 172 5.85 27.46 -18.25
N GLN A 173 5.23 27.58 -17.07
CA GLN A 173 4.11 26.75 -16.59
C GLN A 173 2.76 27.48 -16.75
N PRO A 174 1.66 26.77 -17.02
CA PRO A 174 0.33 27.13 -16.54
C PRO A 174 -0.32 26.05 -15.63
N ALA A 175 -1.34 26.50 -14.90
CA ALA A 175 -1.91 25.99 -13.64
C ALA A 175 -2.92 24.79 -13.76
N PRO A 176 -3.34 24.18 -12.63
CA PRO A 176 -3.93 22.84 -12.56
C PRO A 176 -5.48 22.83 -12.48
N ASP A 177 -6.09 21.73 -12.93
CA ASP A 177 -7.53 21.46 -12.76
C ASP A 177 -7.78 20.36 -11.71
N THR A 178 -8.50 20.79 -10.67
CA THR A 178 -9.33 20.10 -9.65
C THR A 178 -9.61 18.59 -9.80
N GLU A 179 -9.07 17.77 -8.90
CA GLU A 179 -9.51 16.39 -8.63
C GLU A 179 -10.41 16.30 -7.39
N THR A 180 -11.46 15.47 -7.47
CA THR A 180 -12.38 15.12 -6.39
C THR A 180 -11.69 14.29 -5.30
N GLU A 181 -11.61 14.85 -4.09
CA GLU A 181 -11.01 14.20 -2.92
C GLU A 181 -11.78 12.94 -2.48
N HIS A 182 -11.11 11.78 -2.50
CA HIS A 182 -11.47 10.67 -1.61
C HIS A 182 -11.08 11.09 -0.19
N THR A 183 -12.07 11.47 0.62
CA THR A 183 -11.86 12.01 1.96
C THR A 183 -11.48 10.90 2.95
N SER A 184 -10.17 10.59 3.07
CA SER A 184 -9.53 9.80 4.15
C SER A 184 -10.08 8.39 4.44
N SER A 185 -9.21 7.37 4.55
CA SER A 185 -9.63 6.02 5.01
C SER A 185 -10.02 5.96 6.49
N TYR A 186 -10.10 7.11 7.17
CA TYR A 186 -10.33 7.23 8.61
C TYR A 186 -11.81 7.53 8.91
N PRO A 187 -12.41 6.89 9.92
CA PRO A 187 -13.83 7.05 10.20
C PRO A 187 -14.11 8.44 10.78
N ARG A 188 -15.31 8.95 10.53
CA ARG A 188 -15.83 10.10 11.29
C ARG A 188 -16.21 9.63 12.69
N LEU A 189 -15.83 10.40 13.71
CA LEU A 189 -16.19 10.08 15.09
C LEU A 189 -17.33 10.98 15.54
N VAL A 190 -18.37 10.39 16.13
CA VAL A 190 -19.59 11.13 16.49
C VAL A 190 -20.08 10.74 17.89
N LYS A 191 -20.65 11.70 18.61
CA LYS A 191 -21.44 11.48 19.83
C LYS A 191 -22.68 12.38 19.85
N LEU A 192 -23.62 12.08 20.74
CA LEU A 192 -24.75 12.97 20.98
C LEU A 192 -24.32 14.21 21.76
N GLU A 193 -25.09 15.28 21.61
CA GLU A 193 -25.01 16.43 22.52
C GLU A 193 -25.31 16.01 23.97
N ASP A 194 -24.58 16.62 24.89
CA ASP A 194 -24.77 16.42 26.33
C ASP A 194 -26.13 17.02 26.74
N ASP A 195 -26.98 16.20 27.36
CA ASP A 195 -28.31 16.61 27.82
C ASP A 195 -28.26 17.35 29.17
N GLY A 196 -27.09 17.41 29.81
CA GLY A 196 -26.84 18.08 31.08
C GLY A 196 -27.41 17.36 32.30
N ASP A 197 -27.96 16.15 32.15
CA ASP A 197 -28.45 15.35 33.27
C ASP A 197 -27.36 14.39 33.76
N PRO A 198 -26.79 14.62 34.96
CA PRO A 198 -25.74 13.74 35.48
C PRO A 198 -26.23 12.32 35.83
N ASN A 199 -27.54 12.04 35.73
CA ASN A 199 -28.12 10.72 36.00
C ASN A 199 -28.35 9.89 34.73
N THR A 200 -28.17 10.45 33.54
CA THR A 200 -28.25 9.75 32.26
C THR A 200 -26.84 9.46 31.72
N GLN A 201 -26.74 8.45 30.86
CA GLN A 201 -25.51 8.13 30.12
C GLN A 201 -25.75 8.06 28.61
N HIS A 202 -26.94 8.46 28.16
CA HIS A 202 -27.40 8.27 26.78
C HIS A 202 -26.51 8.97 25.75
N ASP A 203 -25.83 10.02 26.17
CA ASP A 203 -24.97 10.91 25.39
C ASP A 203 -23.46 10.64 25.56
N THR A 204 -23.09 9.69 26.42
CA THR A 204 -21.68 9.37 26.72
C THR A 204 -21.02 8.50 25.64
N ALA A 205 -21.80 7.76 24.88
CA ALA A 205 -21.29 6.83 23.87
C ALA A 205 -20.68 7.56 22.66
N VAL A 206 -19.50 7.09 22.24
CA VAL A 206 -18.84 7.50 21.00
C VAL A 206 -19.05 6.42 19.94
N TYR A 207 -19.22 6.86 18.69
CA TYR A 207 -19.39 5.99 17.54
C TYR A 207 -18.38 6.34 16.44
N ALA A 208 -17.87 5.32 15.75
CA ALA A 208 -17.20 5.49 14.47
C ALA A 208 -18.22 5.32 13.34
N VAL A 209 -18.29 6.28 12.43
CA VAL A 209 -19.06 6.16 11.19
C VAL A 209 -18.14 5.56 10.14
N ASP A 210 -18.48 4.36 9.74
CA ASP A 210 -17.76 3.57 8.74
C ASP A 210 -17.84 4.27 7.37
N PRO A 211 -16.70 4.59 6.73
CA PRO A 211 -16.70 5.25 5.42
C PRO A 211 -17.26 4.36 4.29
N ASP A 212 -17.23 3.03 4.45
CA ASP A 212 -17.63 2.08 3.41
C ASP A 212 -19.14 1.79 3.43
N ASP A 213 -19.71 1.56 4.61
CA ASP A 213 -21.13 1.21 4.75
C ASP A 213 -22.00 2.32 5.35
N GLY A 214 -21.39 3.42 5.80
CA GLY A 214 -22.08 4.58 6.37
C GLY A 214 -22.74 4.31 7.73
N LYS A 215 -22.51 3.15 8.36
CA LYS A 215 -23.12 2.82 9.66
C LYS A 215 -22.29 3.37 10.80
N ARG A 216 -22.97 3.79 11.86
CA ARG A 216 -22.33 4.14 13.14
C ARG A 216 -22.10 2.89 13.98
N ARG A 217 -20.87 2.71 14.44
CA ARG A 217 -20.38 1.56 15.19
C ARG A 217 -19.99 2.00 16.60
N PRO A 218 -20.67 1.51 17.64
CA PRO A 218 -20.38 1.94 19.01
C PRO A 218 -19.05 1.40 19.50
N PHE A 219 -18.31 2.21 20.26
CA PHE A 219 -17.25 1.72 21.15
C PHE A 219 -17.89 1.28 22.48
N PHE A 220 -17.60 0.06 22.94
CA PHE A 220 -18.18 -0.43 24.20
C PHE A 220 -17.62 0.28 25.44
N ASN A 221 -16.37 0.71 25.38
CA ASN A 221 -15.70 1.40 26.48
C ASN A 221 -14.52 2.24 25.96
N GLU A 222 -13.97 3.07 26.84
CA GLU A 222 -12.83 3.93 26.53
C GLU A 222 -11.57 3.15 26.15
N THR A 223 -11.35 1.96 26.72
CA THR A 223 -10.17 1.12 26.42
C THR A 223 -10.16 0.68 24.96
N ILE A 224 -11.32 0.33 24.41
CA ILE A 224 -11.45 0.03 22.98
C ILE A 224 -11.26 1.32 22.17
N TYR A 225 -11.87 2.44 22.56
CA TYR A 225 -11.68 3.71 21.86
C TYR A 225 -10.20 4.12 21.74
N PHE A 226 -9.48 4.12 22.87
CA PHE A 226 -8.07 4.50 22.93
C PHE A 226 -7.11 3.49 22.28
N SER A 227 -7.61 2.32 21.88
CA SER A 227 -6.84 1.41 21.03
C SER A 227 -6.74 1.91 19.59
N TRP A 228 -7.71 2.74 19.15
CA TRP A 228 -7.80 3.31 17.80
C TRP A 228 -7.40 4.79 17.72
N PHE A 229 -7.72 5.60 18.74
CA PHE A 229 -7.54 7.05 18.72
C PHE A 229 -6.80 7.54 19.97
N THR A 230 -6.08 8.66 19.87
CA THR A 230 -5.28 9.21 20.97
C THR A 230 -6.10 10.01 21.98
N ASP A 231 -7.16 10.65 21.51
CA ASP A 231 -7.98 11.60 22.26
C ASP A 231 -9.33 11.82 21.57
N PHE A 232 -10.22 12.55 22.24
CA PHE A 232 -11.57 12.84 21.77
C PHE A 232 -11.67 14.11 20.89
N SER A 233 -10.56 14.74 20.49
CA SER A 233 -10.58 16.03 19.77
C SER A 233 -11.27 15.97 18.41
N ARG A 234 -11.33 14.77 17.81
CA ARG A 234 -11.96 14.51 16.51
C ARG A 234 -13.43 14.09 16.62
N VAL A 235 -13.98 14.01 17.83
CA VAL A 235 -15.38 13.60 18.02
C VAL A 235 -16.29 14.78 17.72
N GLU A 236 -17.09 14.62 16.68
CA GLU A 236 -18.16 15.54 16.30
C GLU A 236 -19.38 15.34 17.20
N ILE A 237 -20.00 16.45 17.61
CA ILE A 237 -21.25 16.44 18.37
C ILE A 237 -22.42 16.55 17.39
N LEU A 238 -23.35 15.61 17.47
CA LEU A 238 -24.55 15.56 16.62
C LEU A 238 -25.84 15.71 17.44
N THR A 239 -26.87 16.27 16.81
CA THR A 239 -28.22 16.27 17.36
C THR A 239 -28.81 14.84 17.37
N PRO A 240 -29.78 14.55 18.25
CA PRO A 240 -30.48 13.26 18.26
C PRO A 240 -31.06 12.86 16.91
N GLU A 241 -31.62 13.79 16.14
CA GLU A 241 -32.21 13.53 14.82
C GLU A 241 -31.15 13.14 13.80
N THR A 242 -30.02 13.85 13.79
CA THR A 242 -28.91 13.58 12.87
C THR A 242 -28.28 12.22 13.18
N MET A 243 -28.09 11.94 14.47
CA MET A 243 -27.56 10.66 14.94
C MET A 243 -28.50 9.49 14.63
N ALA A 244 -29.82 9.68 14.76
CA ALA A 244 -30.82 8.66 14.45
C ALA A 244 -30.90 8.33 12.95
N ALA A 245 -30.54 9.26 12.07
CA ALA A 245 -30.48 9.03 10.63
C ALA A 245 -29.32 8.13 10.19
N ILE A 246 -28.29 7.96 11.02
CA ILE A 246 -27.14 7.09 10.75
C ILE A 246 -27.45 5.68 11.29
N PRO A 247 -27.55 4.65 10.43
CA PRO A 247 -27.89 3.29 10.87
C PRO A 247 -26.86 2.69 11.82
N LEU A 248 -27.31 1.88 12.77
CA LEU A 248 -26.43 1.20 13.73
C LEU A 248 -25.78 -0.04 13.10
N GLY A 249 -24.46 -0.16 13.24
CA GLY A 249 -23.67 -1.31 12.81
C GLY A 249 -23.21 -2.22 13.97
N LYS A 250 -22.38 -3.21 13.63
CA LYS A 250 -21.63 -4.00 14.63
C LYS A 250 -20.72 -3.06 15.45
N PRO A 251 -20.45 -3.36 16.73
CA PRO A 251 -19.55 -2.58 17.57
C PRO A 251 -18.11 -2.56 17.02
N MET A 252 -17.36 -1.57 17.48
CA MET A 252 -15.91 -1.51 17.31
C MET A 252 -15.23 -2.49 18.27
N TRP A 253 -14.27 -3.25 17.76
CA TRP A 253 -13.44 -4.16 18.54
C TRP A 253 -12.14 -3.49 18.97
N MET A 254 -11.40 -4.08 19.92
CA MET A 254 -10.02 -3.69 20.18
C MET A 254 -9.24 -3.62 18.86
N HIS A 255 -8.43 -2.58 18.65
CA HIS A 255 -7.68 -2.42 17.42
C HIS A 255 -6.77 -3.65 17.22
N HIS A 256 -7.01 -4.33 16.10
CA HIS A 256 -6.43 -5.63 15.81
C HIS A 256 -4.98 -5.49 15.33
N GLY A 257 -4.26 -6.62 15.26
CA GLY A 257 -2.86 -6.72 14.86
C GLY A 257 -1.85 -6.25 15.92
N THR A 258 -2.17 -5.19 16.68
CA THR A 258 -1.18 -4.53 17.55
C THR A 258 -1.41 -4.72 19.06
N TRP A 259 -2.67 -4.75 19.50
CA TRP A 259 -3.02 -4.85 20.92
C TRP A 259 -3.27 -6.30 21.30
N LEU A 260 -2.88 -6.62 22.52
CA LEU A 260 -3.11 -7.91 23.15
C LEU A 260 -4.21 -7.75 24.20
N VAL A 261 -4.99 -8.79 24.42
CA VAL A 261 -6.06 -8.78 25.42
C VAL A 261 -6.01 -9.98 26.34
N LYS A 262 -6.54 -9.80 27.54
CA LYS A 262 -6.82 -10.88 28.50
C LYS A 262 -8.08 -10.58 29.28
N VAL A 263 -8.66 -11.62 29.89
CA VAL A 263 -9.67 -11.47 30.93
C VAL A 263 -9.00 -11.52 32.30
N GLN A 264 -9.46 -10.73 33.25
CA GLN A 264 -8.83 -10.63 34.58
C GLN A 264 -8.83 -11.95 35.37
N SER A 265 -9.72 -12.89 35.03
CA SER A 265 -9.83 -14.19 35.67
C SER A 265 -8.76 -15.20 35.23
N THR A 266 -8.01 -14.94 34.16
CA THR A 266 -6.96 -15.82 33.64
C THR A 266 -5.67 -15.06 33.31
N ASN A 267 -4.59 -15.81 33.09
CA ASN A 267 -3.32 -15.27 32.62
C ASN A 267 -3.12 -15.47 31.12
N ASP A 268 -4.11 -16.02 30.41
CA ASP A 268 -4.00 -16.29 28.98
C ASP A 268 -4.12 -14.99 28.19
N VAL A 269 -3.10 -14.70 27.39
CA VAL A 269 -3.01 -13.49 26.56
C VAL A 269 -3.34 -13.86 25.12
N HIS A 270 -4.14 -13.01 24.47
CA HIS A 270 -4.64 -13.24 23.13
C HIS A 270 -4.30 -12.06 22.22
N ALA A 271 -3.83 -12.36 21.02
CA ALA A 271 -3.80 -11.40 19.93
C ALA A 271 -5.23 -11.15 19.43
N VAL A 272 -5.51 -9.91 19.03
CA VAL A 272 -6.79 -9.53 18.43
C VAL A 272 -6.62 -9.48 16.92
N GLU A 273 -7.40 -10.27 16.21
CA GLU A 273 -7.55 -10.20 14.75
C GLU A 273 -8.88 -9.53 14.38
N ARG A 274 -9.02 -9.21 13.10
CA ARG A 274 -10.20 -8.58 12.51
C ARG A 274 -11.50 -9.28 12.93
N GLY A 275 -12.55 -8.49 13.11
CA GLY A 275 -13.87 -9.01 13.51
C GLY A 275 -13.96 -9.44 14.97
N GLY A 276 -12.96 -9.14 15.81
CA GLY A 276 -12.98 -9.51 17.22
C GLY A 276 -12.67 -11.00 17.43
N VAL A 277 -11.75 -11.54 16.63
CA VAL A 277 -11.23 -12.91 16.80
C VAL A 277 -10.03 -12.86 17.75
N LEU A 278 -10.06 -13.68 18.80
CA LEU A 278 -9.00 -13.78 19.79
C LEU A 278 -8.16 -15.03 19.53
N ARG A 279 -6.86 -14.83 19.31
CA ARG A 279 -5.91 -15.93 19.10
C ARG A 279 -4.96 -16.03 20.26
N ARG A 280 -4.99 -17.15 20.98
CA ARG A 280 -4.17 -17.34 22.18
C ARG A 280 -2.68 -17.37 21.82
N LEU A 281 -1.87 -16.69 22.62
CA LEU A 281 -0.41 -16.83 22.63
C LEU A 281 -0.05 -17.94 23.62
N ASP A 282 0.63 -18.98 23.14
CA ASP A 282 0.93 -20.17 23.98
C ASP A 282 2.03 -19.94 25.02
N SER A 283 2.82 -18.87 24.90
CA SER A 283 3.87 -18.53 25.86
C SER A 283 4.29 -17.07 25.80
N GLU A 284 4.93 -16.58 26.87
CA GLU A 284 5.60 -15.27 26.87
C GLU A 284 6.72 -15.20 25.83
N THR A 285 7.36 -16.33 25.51
CA THR A 285 8.36 -16.42 24.44
C THR A 285 7.74 -16.11 23.08
N THR A 286 6.56 -16.67 22.79
CA THR A 286 5.79 -16.36 21.57
C THR A 286 5.39 -14.89 21.54
N ALA A 287 4.91 -14.35 22.66
CA ALA A 287 4.55 -12.94 22.77
C ALA A 287 5.77 -12.03 22.52
N ALA A 288 6.92 -12.33 23.10
CA ALA A 288 8.14 -11.55 22.91
C ALA A 288 8.72 -11.67 21.50
N ALA A 289 8.60 -12.83 20.85
CA ALA A 289 9.05 -13.04 19.48
C ALA A 289 8.25 -12.17 18.49
N LEU A 290 6.93 -12.11 18.65
CA LEU A 290 6.06 -11.36 17.74
C LEU A 290 5.94 -9.87 18.11
N TYR A 291 5.73 -9.55 19.40
CA TYR A 291 5.43 -8.19 19.86
C TYR A 291 6.61 -7.46 20.49
N GLY A 292 7.79 -8.10 20.53
CA GLY A 292 9.01 -7.56 21.12
C GLY A 292 9.05 -7.64 22.65
N SER A 293 10.16 -7.19 23.24
CA SER A 293 10.39 -7.28 24.70
C SER A 293 9.35 -6.53 25.54
N ASN A 294 8.69 -5.53 24.96
CA ASN A 294 7.68 -4.71 25.62
C ASN A 294 6.24 -5.19 25.35
N TRP A 295 6.05 -6.44 24.89
CA TRP A 295 4.73 -7.00 24.58
C TRP A 295 3.71 -6.82 25.72
N ALA A 296 4.16 -6.93 26.98
CA ALA A 296 3.30 -6.79 28.16
C ALA A 296 2.64 -5.40 28.24
N MET A 297 3.28 -4.35 27.71
CA MET A 297 2.72 -2.99 27.66
C MET A 297 1.56 -2.86 26.66
N ARG A 298 1.43 -3.82 25.74
CA ARG A 298 0.36 -3.91 24.74
C ARG A 298 -0.84 -4.72 25.24
N VAL A 299 -0.74 -5.33 26.42
CA VAL A 299 -1.86 -6.09 27.01
C VAL A 299 -2.89 -5.12 27.58
N ARG A 300 -4.17 -5.37 27.29
CA ARG A 300 -5.32 -4.68 27.84
C ARG A 300 -6.27 -5.68 28.47
N ASP A 301 -6.81 -5.35 29.64
CA ASP A 301 -7.85 -6.14 30.26
C ASP A 301 -9.18 -5.86 29.54
N LEU A 302 -9.85 -6.93 29.11
CA LEU A 302 -11.26 -6.89 28.73
C LEU A 302 -12.12 -7.27 29.93
N SER A 303 -13.25 -6.58 30.09
CA SER A 303 -14.18 -6.92 31.16
C SER A 303 -14.80 -8.31 30.89
N PRO A 304 -15.20 -9.05 31.95
CA PRO A 304 -15.95 -10.29 31.78
C PRO A 304 -17.27 -10.13 31.00
N THR A 305 -17.79 -8.90 30.89
CA THR A 305 -18.98 -8.56 30.10
C THR A 305 -18.64 -8.38 28.63
N ASP A 306 -17.46 -7.84 28.30
CA ASP A 306 -17.01 -7.64 26.91
C ASP A 306 -16.51 -8.94 26.29
N TRP A 307 -15.84 -9.79 27.09
CA TRP A 307 -15.19 -11.02 26.64
C TRP A 307 -16.08 -11.96 25.79
N PRO A 308 -17.36 -12.23 26.16
CA PRO A 308 -18.23 -13.13 25.40
C PRO A 308 -18.64 -12.60 24.03
N HIS A 309 -18.40 -11.32 23.73
CA HIS A 309 -18.66 -10.74 22.41
C HIS A 309 -17.56 -11.05 21.39
N TYR A 310 -16.39 -11.48 21.86
CA TYR A 310 -15.29 -11.90 21.01
C TYR A 310 -15.39 -13.39 20.67
N SER A 311 -14.94 -13.75 19.48
CA SER A 311 -14.84 -15.14 19.04
C SER A 311 -13.43 -15.69 19.31
N GLN A 312 -13.33 -17.00 19.53
CA GLN A 312 -12.04 -17.66 19.76
C GLN A 312 -11.52 -18.25 18.45
N GLY A 313 -10.28 -17.93 18.11
CA GLY A 313 -9.55 -18.49 16.98
C GLY A 313 -8.53 -19.53 17.40
N GLU A 314 -7.82 -20.07 16.41
CA GLU A 314 -6.71 -20.99 16.67
C GLU A 314 -5.55 -20.29 17.39
N VAL A 315 -4.73 -21.07 18.08
CA VAL A 315 -3.49 -20.58 18.69
C VAL A 315 -2.60 -19.91 17.63
N VAL A 316 -1.86 -18.87 18.04
CA VAL A 316 -0.90 -18.17 17.18
C VAL A 316 0.34 -19.04 16.96
N ASP A 317 0.77 -19.20 15.70
CA ASP A 317 2.07 -19.79 15.39
C ASP A 317 3.17 -18.80 15.79
N PRO A 318 4.20 -19.23 16.55
CA PRO A 318 5.26 -18.35 17.03
C PRO A 318 6.09 -17.67 15.93
N ASN A 319 6.00 -18.11 14.68
CA ASN A 319 6.71 -17.53 13.54
C ASN A 319 5.79 -16.79 12.57
N VAL A 320 4.50 -16.66 12.90
CA VAL A 320 3.51 -15.99 12.06
C VAL A 320 2.82 -14.91 12.88
N TYR A 321 3.09 -13.66 12.53
CA TYR A 321 2.28 -12.52 12.94
C TYR A 321 0.79 -12.78 12.68
N PRO A 322 -0.07 -12.49 13.68
CA PRO A 322 -1.51 -12.43 13.49
C PRO A 322 -1.88 -11.50 12.35
N ASP A 323 -3.02 -11.75 11.72
CA ASP A 323 -3.48 -10.92 10.62
C ASP A 323 -3.71 -9.46 11.06
N ASP A 324 -3.48 -8.55 10.11
CA ASP A 324 -3.49 -7.11 10.25
C ASP A 324 -2.39 -6.52 11.14
N THR A 325 -1.36 -7.29 11.47
CA THR A 325 -0.19 -6.77 12.17
C THR A 325 0.56 -5.76 11.29
N ILE A 326 0.93 -4.62 11.88
CA ILE A 326 1.80 -3.63 11.26
C ILE A 326 3.18 -3.73 11.87
N VAL A 327 4.20 -4.01 11.04
CA VAL A 327 5.58 -4.26 11.46
C VAL A 327 6.51 -3.30 10.74
N ARG A 328 7.37 -2.62 11.48
CA ARG A 328 8.52 -1.89 10.95
C ARG A 328 9.76 -2.77 11.03
N ASP A 329 10.41 -2.98 9.89
CA ASP A 329 11.60 -3.82 9.80
C ASP A 329 12.89 -3.08 10.20
N ALA A 330 14.02 -3.79 10.15
CA ALA A 330 15.33 -3.25 10.47
C ALA A 330 15.80 -2.12 9.51
N SER A 331 15.22 -2.05 8.32
CA SER A 331 15.43 -0.98 7.33
C SER A 331 14.47 0.19 7.50
N LEU A 332 13.66 0.18 8.58
CA LEU A 332 12.63 1.16 8.91
C LEU A 332 11.45 1.19 7.93
N VAL A 333 11.28 0.17 7.10
CA VAL A 333 10.12 0.04 6.20
C VAL A 333 8.94 -0.50 7.00
N THR A 334 7.77 0.15 6.87
CA THR A 334 6.54 -0.28 7.53
C THR A 334 5.72 -1.18 6.61
N TRP A 335 5.41 -2.37 7.12
CA TRP A 335 4.68 -3.42 6.45
C TRP A 335 3.38 -3.70 7.18
N HIS A 336 2.31 -3.89 6.44
CA HIS A 336 1.06 -4.43 6.95
C HIS A 336 0.88 -5.86 6.44
N VAL A 337 0.71 -6.78 7.38
CA VAL A 337 0.67 -8.24 7.17
C VAL A 337 -0.76 -8.72 7.24
N ARG A 338 -1.25 -9.35 6.17
CA ARG A 338 -2.60 -9.92 6.12
C ARG A 338 -2.64 -11.11 5.17
N ASN A 339 -3.29 -12.21 5.56
CA ASN A 339 -3.51 -13.39 4.73
C ASN A 339 -2.21 -13.96 4.11
N GLY A 340 -1.10 -13.95 4.86
CA GLY A 340 0.20 -14.42 4.36
C GLY A 340 0.90 -13.47 3.37
N VAL A 341 0.36 -12.27 3.16
CA VAL A 341 0.95 -11.23 2.31
C VAL A 341 1.38 -10.05 3.17
N ARG A 342 2.53 -9.45 2.87
CA ARG A 342 2.95 -8.16 3.42
C ARG A 342 2.87 -7.08 2.35
N ARG A 343 2.20 -5.98 2.66
CA ARG A 343 2.10 -4.79 1.81
C ARG A 343 2.82 -3.63 2.50
N GLN A 344 3.63 -2.88 1.78
CA GLN A 344 4.28 -1.70 2.35
C GLN A 344 3.25 -0.58 2.58
N ILE A 345 3.40 0.17 3.67
CA ILE A 345 2.70 1.45 3.88
C ILE A 345 3.72 2.59 3.72
N PRO A 346 3.48 3.57 2.84
CA PRO A 346 4.33 4.75 2.73
C PRO A 346 4.42 5.47 4.09
N HIS A 347 5.61 5.92 4.47
CA HIS A 347 5.81 6.59 5.76
C HIS A 347 4.90 7.81 5.92
N ASP A 348 4.79 8.63 4.86
CA ASP A 348 3.97 9.85 4.85
C ASP A 348 2.46 9.55 4.86
N ASP A 349 2.05 8.32 4.51
CA ASP A 349 0.64 7.93 4.40
C ASP A 349 0.16 7.09 5.59
N LEU A 350 1.02 6.82 6.59
CA LEU A 350 0.62 6.10 7.82
C LEU A 350 -0.60 6.76 8.47
N ALA A 351 -0.55 8.08 8.67
CA ALA A 351 -1.65 8.83 9.28
C ALA A 351 -2.90 8.86 8.40
N TYR A 352 -2.74 8.88 7.07
CA TYR A 352 -3.85 8.83 6.12
C TYR A 352 -4.64 7.52 6.25
N HIS A 353 -3.92 6.41 6.44
CA HIS A 353 -4.48 5.09 6.68
C HIS A 353 -4.84 4.82 8.13
N GLY A 354 -4.74 5.82 8.99
CA GLY A 354 -5.11 5.70 10.39
C GLY A 354 -4.13 4.95 11.29
N VAL A 355 -2.93 4.70 10.77
CA VAL A 355 -1.86 4.02 11.49
C VAL A 355 -1.10 5.03 12.33
N GLN A 356 -1.05 4.77 13.63
CA GLN A 356 -0.27 5.53 14.60
C GLN A 356 0.99 4.75 14.98
N GLU A 357 2.01 5.45 15.47
CA GLU A 357 3.25 4.79 15.94
C GLU A 357 2.99 3.71 17.00
N ALA A 358 1.98 3.89 17.86
CA ALA A 358 1.58 2.87 18.84
C ALA A 358 1.10 1.57 18.19
N HIS A 359 0.59 1.62 16.96
CA HIS A 359 0.12 0.45 16.21
C HIS A 359 1.26 -0.33 15.55
N VAL A 360 2.44 0.26 15.43
CA VAL A 360 3.57 -0.32 14.71
C VAL A 360 4.42 -1.16 15.67
N LEU A 361 4.59 -2.44 15.35
CA LEU A 361 5.58 -3.30 15.99
C LEU A 361 6.96 -3.07 15.37
N SER A 362 8.03 -3.31 16.11
CA SER A 362 9.39 -3.24 15.57
C SER A 362 9.97 -4.65 15.49
N SER A 363 10.43 -5.04 14.30
CA SER A 363 11.21 -6.25 14.09
C SER A 363 12.68 -5.88 13.84
N THR A 364 13.58 -6.46 14.63
CA THR A 364 15.02 -6.30 14.45
C THR A 364 15.64 -7.43 13.62
N ASN A 365 14.89 -8.48 13.31
CA ASN A 365 15.36 -9.63 12.55
C ASN A 365 14.82 -9.56 11.11
N ALA A 366 15.74 -9.43 10.15
CA ALA A 366 15.39 -9.30 8.73
C ALA A 366 14.59 -10.49 8.17
N ASN A 367 14.59 -11.64 8.85
CA ASN A 367 13.88 -12.84 8.42
C ASN A 367 12.45 -12.96 8.97
N ASP A 368 12.03 -12.13 9.93
CA ASP A 368 10.68 -12.27 10.53
C ASP A 368 9.57 -12.06 9.48
N LEU A 369 9.86 -11.27 8.45
CA LEU A 369 8.92 -11.00 7.35
C LEU A 369 9.16 -11.85 6.09
N SER A 370 10.18 -12.71 6.06
CA SER A 370 10.46 -13.57 4.90
C SER A 370 9.39 -14.63 4.58
N PRO A 371 8.58 -15.13 5.55
CA PRO A 371 7.49 -16.05 5.24
C PRO A 371 6.34 -15.42 4.42
N TYR A 372 6.25 -14.09 4.37
CA TYR A 372 5.14 -13.39 3.74
C TYR A 372 5.47 -13.00 2.30
N LEU A 373 4.55 -13.31 1.39
CA LEU A 373 4.63 -12.85 0.01
C LEU A 373 4.56 -11.32 -0.02
N ILE A 374 5.35 -10.70 -0.88
CA ILE A 374 5.26 -9.25 -1.07
C ILE A 374 4.04 -8.93 -1.94
N GLY A 375 3.15 -8.10 -1.42
CA GLY A 375 1.99 -7.57 -2.14
C GLY A 375 2.24 -6.16 -2.66
N ALA A 376 1.26 -5.63 -3.41
CA ALA A 376 1.28 -4.23 -3.82
C ALA A 376 1.38 -3.30 -2.61
N MET A 377 2.14 -2.21 -2.71
CA MET A 377 2.16 -1.16 -1.70
C MET A 377 0.76 -0.56 -1.54
N TYR A 378 0.49 0.07 -0.39
CA TYR A 378 -0.72 0.86 -0.21
C TYR A 378 -0.60 2.21 -0.91
N ASP A 379 -1.64 2.60 -1.65
CA ASP A 379 -1.85 3.97 -2.11
C ASP A 379 -3.02 4.63 -1.36
N ARG A 380 -3.29 5.92 -1.62
CA ARG A 380 -4.38 6.64 -0.95
C ARG A 380 -5.79 6.25 -1.39
N LEU A 381 -5.92 5.44 -2.45
CA LEU A 381 -7.19 4.90 -2.94
C LEU A 381 -7.50 3.55 -2.28
N ASP A 382 -6.49 2.84 -1.79
CA ASP A 382 -6.67 1.60 -1.06
C ASP A 382 -7.45 1.80 0.24
N ASN A 383 -8.45 0.93 0.42
CA ASN A 383 -9.07 0.75 1.72
C ASN A 383 -8.31 -0.31 2.52
N PHE A 384 -7.89 0.04 3.73
CA PHE A 384 -7.34 -0.93 4.68
C PHE A 384 -8.40 -1.92 5.16
N GLY A 385 -9.68 -1.58 5.08
CA GLY A 385 -10.77 -2.43 5.52
C GLY A 385 -10.78 -2.59 7.03
N TRP A 386 -10.31 -1.59 7.78
CA TRP A 386 -10.25 -1.63 9.23
C TRP A 386 -11.60 -1.95 9.89
N PHE A 387 -12.69 -1.67 9.17
CA PHE A 387 -14.07 -1.81 9.59
C PHE A 387 -14.82 -2.98 8.92
N ASP A 388 -14.13 -3.81 8.13
CA ASP A 388 -14.74 -5.00 7.52
C ASP A 388 -14.90 -6.09 8.58
N TYR A 389 -16.15 -6.43 8.93
CA TYR A 389 -16.49 -7.36 10.02
C TYR A 389 -17.50 -8.45 9.67
#